data_AF-A0A3N7D2U1-F1
#
_entry.id   AF-A0A3N7D2U1-F1
#
_cell.length_a   1.000
_cell.length_b   1.000
_cell.length_c   1.000
_cell.angle_alpha   90.00
_cell.angle_beta   90.00
_cell.angle_gamma   90.00
#
_symmetry.space_group_name_H-M   'P 1'
#
loop_
_entity.id
_entity.type
_entity.pdbx_description
1 polymer ?
#
loop_
_entity_poly.entity_id
_entity_poly.type
_entity_poly.pdbx_seq_one_letter_code
_entity_poly.pdbx_strand_id
1 'polypeptide(L)'
;MKNKFYLAFALAALTATLSFTFIQKKTTLYIIGDSTAANKDPKTYPETGWGMALQSLFKSDVTVDNRALNGRSTKSFRAEKRWDPILAQLNPGDYVLIEFGHNDEKVDKPTVGVSLADFKTNLINYVKETRSKKALPVLLTPISRRSFKNGVLIDSHGDYPRITRQVADSLQVPLIDMLVKTESLLNRLGEEPSIKLFNHVDSGNVNYPNGKKDNTHLSPEGAKQVAALVVKGIKELKLDLAKKLK
;
A
#
# COMPACT_ATOMS: atom_id res chain seq x y z
N MET A 1 57.90 -36.75 -18.71
CA MET A 1 57.43 -36.10 -17.45
C MET A 1 56.85 -34.68 -17.65
N LYS A 2 56.90 -34.06 -18.83
CA LYS A 2 56.40 -32.68 -19.05
C LYS A 2 54.89 -32.56 -19.39
N ASN A 3 54.21 -33.66 -19.76
CA ASN A 3 52.80 -33.62 -20.19
C ASN A 3 51.77 -33.78 -19.06
N LYS A 4 52.18 -34.09 -17.83
CA LYS A 4 51.25 -34.23 -16.69
C LYS A 4 50.99 -32.91 -15.95
N PHE A 5 51.79 -31.88 -16.17
CA PHE A 5 51.64 -30.58 -15.51
C PHE A 5 50.59 -29.67 -16.17
N TYR A 6 50.41 -29.74 -17.49
CA TYR A 6 49.40 -28.93 -18.19
C TYR A 6 47.96 -29.44 -17.97
N LEU A 7 47.78 -30.73 -17.70
CA LEU A 7 46.47 -31.30 -17.39
C LEU A 7 45.97 -30.92 -15.99
N ALA A 8 46.88 -30.67 -15.04
CA ALA A 8 46.53 -30.25 -13.69
C ALA A 8 46.07 -28.78 -13.62
N PHE A 9 46.61 -27.91 -14.50
CA PHE A 9 46.18 -26.51 -14.59
C PHE A 9 44.86 -26.32 -15.35
N ALA A 10 44.57 -27.18 -16.34
CA ALA A 10 43.27 -27.17 -17.02
C ALA A 10 42.12 -27.66 -16.12
N LEU A 11 42.40 -28.56 -15.16
CA LEU A 11 41.38 -29.08 -14.24
C LEU A 11 41.13 -28.14 -13.03
N ALA A 12 42.11 -27.33 -12.63
CA ALA A 12 41.95 -26.31 -11.60
C ALA A 12 41.23 -25.04 -12.11
N ALA A 13 41.27 -24.78 -13.43
CA ALA A 13 40.54 -23.67 -14.04
C ALA A 13 39.07 -23.99 -14.37
N LEU A 14 38.68 -25.27 -14.40
CA LEU A 14 37.31 -25.69 -14.75
C LEU A 14 36.35 -25.73 -13.55
N THR A 15 36.87 -25.85 -12.31
CA THR A 15 36.04 -25.91 -11.08
C THR A 15 35.65 -24.55 -10.50
N ALA A 16 36.15 -23.44 -11.07
CA ALA A 16 35.73 -22.09 -10.69
C ALA A 16 34.54 -21.56 -11.51
N THR A 17 33.87 -22.41 -12.29
CA THR A 17 32.65 -22.04 -12.99
C THR A 17 31.43 -22.15 -12.05
N LEU A 18 31.06 -20.99 -11.52
CA LEU A 18 29.67 -20.54 -11.44
C LEU A 18 28.71 -21.37 -10.57
N SER A 19 29.04 -21.54 -9.29
CA SER A 19 27.99 -21.61 -8.26
C SER A 19 27.66 -20.20 -7.78
N PHE A 20 27.33 -19.28 -8.70
CA PHE A 20 26.50 -18.14 -8.32
C PHE A 20 25.10 -18.69 -8.10
N THR A 21 24.85 -19.20 -6.89
CA THR A 21 23.48 -19.28 -6.41
C THR A 21 22.95 -17.85 -6.49
N PHE A 22 22.02 -17.61 -7.40
CA PHE A 22 21.22 -16.39 -7.38
C PHE A 22 20.51 -16.40 -6.03
N ILE A 23 21.11 -15.77 -5.02
CA ILE A 23 20.40 -15.45 -3.79
C ILE A 23 19.28 -14.53 -4.24
N GLN A 24 18.09 -15.11 -4.38
CA GLN A 24 16.90 -14.35 -4.74
C GLN A 24 16.69 -13.35 -3.62
N LYS A 25 17.07 -12.10 -3.87
CA LYS A 25 16.97 -11.03 -2.89
C LYS A 25 15.50 -10.89 -2.51
N LYS A 26 15.19 -11.20 -1.24
CA LYS A 26 13.87 -10.96 -0.67
C LYS A 26 13.59 -9.47 -0.73
N THR A 27 12.42 -9.11 -1.24
CA THR A 27 11.94 -7.73 -1.30
C THR A 27 10.95 -7.52 -0.18
N THR A 28 11.12 -6.47 0.62
CA THR A 28 10.07 -6.06 1.55
C THR A 28 9.19 -5.01 0.89
N LEU A 29 7.88 -5.24 0.91
CA LEU A 29 6.86 -4.28 0.50
C LEU A 29 6.26 -3.68 1.77
N TYR A 30 6.68 -2.46 2.10
CA TYR A 30 6.09 -1.71 3.20
C TYR A 30 4.81 -1.01 2.74
N ILE A 31 3.82 -0.94 3.63
CA ILE A 31 2.61 -0.15 3.41
C ILE A 31 2.52 0.85 4.56
N ILE A 32 2.43 2.14 4.24
CA ILE A 32 2.11 3.19 5.21
C ILE A 32 0.82 3.88 4.78
N GLY A 33 -0.02 4.18 5.77
CA GLY A 33 -1.32 4.77 5.51
C GLY A 33 -2.26 4.75 6.70
N ASP A 34 -3.55 4.86 6.41
CA ASP A 34 -4.61 5.00 7.40
C ASP A 34 -5.39 3.68 7.67
N SER A 35 -6.60 3.80 8.22
CA SER A 35 -7.43 2.66 8.60
C SER A 35 -7.87 1.80 7.42
N THR A 36 -7.93 2.33 6.20
CA THR A 36 -8.39 1.57 5.03
C THR A 36 -7.37 0.52 4.59
N ALA A 37 -6.09 0.74 4.87
CA ALA A 37 -4.98 -0.17 4.59
C ALA A 37 -4.56 -1.02 5.81
N ALA A 38 -4.81 -0.53 7.02
CA ALA A 38 -4.23 -1.05 8.27
C ALA A 38 -4.56 -2.51 8.60
N ASN A 39 -3.63 -3.16 9.30
CA ASN A 39 -3.92 -4.39 10.04
C ASN A 39 -4.96 -4.09 11.13
N LYS A 40 -5.93 -4.99 11.30
CA LYS A 40 -7.08 -4.81 12.20
C LYS A 40 -6.95 -5.65 13.45
N ASP A 41 -7.37 -5.08 14.58
CA ASP A 41 -7.49 -5.80 15.83
C ASP A 41 -8.64 -6.82 15.71
N PRO A 42 -8.50 -8.06 16.20
CA PRO A 42 -9.57 -9.06 16.16
C PRO A 42 -10.91 -8.57 16.73
N LYS A 43 -10.90 -7.63 17.69
CA LYS A 43 -12.10 -7.00 18.26
C LYS A 43 -12.82 -6.06 17.30
N THR A 44 -12.24 -5.77 16.15
CA THR A 44 -12.84 -4.94 15.09
C THR A 44 -13.29 -5.76 13.89
N TYR A 45 -13.12 -7.08 13.88
CA TYR A 45 -13.61 -7.91 12.79
C TYR A 45 -15.14 -7.84 12.66
N PRO A 46 -15.71 -7.85 11.44
CA PRO A 46 -15.05 -8.17 10.16
C PRO A 46 -14.35 -6.99 9.46
N GLU A 47 -14.17 -5.83 10.10
CA GLU A 47 -13.38 -4.75 9.52
C GLU A 47 -12.00 -5.27 9.07
N THR A 48 -11.61 -4.98 7.84
CA THR A 48 -10.36 -5.49 7.25
C THR A 48 -9.70 -4.37 6.44
N GLY A 49 -8.39 -4.14 6.62
CA GLY A 49 -7.66 -3.23 5.74
C GLY A 49 -7.21 -3.92 4.46
N TRP A 50 -7.18 -3.22 3.32
CA TRP A 50 -6.76 -3.82 2.04
C TRP A 50 -5.33 -4.37 2.08
N GLY A 51 -4.44 -3.77 2.89
CA GLY A 51 -3.07 -4.24 3.07
C GLY A 51 -2.97 -5.66 3.64
N MET A 52 -3.98 -6.09 4.43
CA MET A 52 -4.03 -7.45 5.00
C MET A 52 -4.19 -8.53 3.92
N ALA A 53 -4.77 -8.21 2.77
CA ALA A 53 -5.00 -9.16 1.69
C ALA A 53 -3.78 -9.33 0.75
N LEU A 54 -2.83 -8.39 0.76
CA LEU A 54 -1.77 -8.33 -0.24
C LEU A 54 -0.77 -9.49 -0.17
N GLN A 55 -0.36 -9.93 1.03
CA GLN A 55 0.67 -10.98 1.15
C GLN A 55 0.30 -12.25 0.38
N SER A 56 -0.99 -12.58 0.32
CA SER A 56 -1.50 -13.75 -0.39
C SER A 56 -1.26 -13.70 -1.91
N LEU A 57 -1.14 -12.50 -2.48
CA LEU A 57 -1.00 -12.24 -3.92
C LEU A 57 0.46 -12.25 -4.40
N PHE A 58 1.43 -12.30 -3.49
CA PHE A 58 2.86 -12.34 -3.80
C PHE A 58 3.48 -13.72 -3.55
N LYS A 59 4.53 -14.03 -4.33
CA LYS A 59 5.43 -15.16 -4.12
C LYS A 59 6.20 -15.02 -2.80
N SER A 60 6.84 -16.10 -2.36
CA SER A 60 7.56 -16.17 -1.06
C SER A 60 8.82 -15.30 -0.99
N ASP A 61 9.25 -14.71 -2.10
CA ASP A 61 10.38 -13.77 -2.16
C ASP A 61 9.96 -12.30 -1.96
N VAL A 62 8.69 -12.06 -1.61
CA VAL A 62 8.17 -10.78 -1.10
C VAL A 62 7.58 -10.98 0.29
N THR A 63 8.03 -10.14 1.22
CA THR A 63 7.38 -9.98 2.53
C THR A 63 6.59 -8.67 2.50
N VAL A 64 5.29 -8.73 2.78
CA VAL A 64 4.47 -7.53 2.95
C VAL A 64 4.50 -7.11 4.42
N ASP A 65 5.11 -5.97 4.70
CA ASP A 65 5.12 -5.37 6.04
C ASP A 65 4.11 -4.21 6.08
N ASN A 66 2.88 -4.53 6.50
CA ASN A 66 1.81 -3.55 6.59
C ASN A 66 1.91 -2.74 7.88
N ARG A 67 2.32 -1.47 7.75
CA ARG A 67 2.50 -0.51 8.84
C ARG A 67 1.45 0.60 8.84
N ALA A 68 0.47 0.53 7.94
CA ALA A 68 -0.67 1.44 7.97
C ALA A 68 -1.43 1.29 9.30
N LEU A 69 -2.02 2.39 9.78
CA LEU A 69 -2.66 2.40 11.08
C LEU A 69 -3.89 3.29 11.15
N ASN A 70 -4.90 2.80 11.87
CA ASN A 70 -6.17 3.48 12.05
C ASN A 70 -6.02 4.94 12.49
N GLY A 71 -6.75 5.85 11.83
CA GLY A 71 -6.82 7.26 12.21
C GLY A 71 -5.56 8.08 11.96
N ARG A 72 -4.57 7.55 11.24
CA ARG A 72 -3.34 8.31 10.95
C ARG A 72 -3.51 9.14 9.69
N SER A 73 -2.91 10.32 9.72
CA SER A 73 -2.69 11.21 8.58
C SER A 73 -1.21 11.25 8.25
N THR A 74 -0.84 11.92 7.15
CA THR A 74 0.58 12.15 6.83
C THR A 74 1.33 12.86 7.96
N LYS A 75 0.65 13.76 8.69
CA LYS A 75 1.18 14.48 9.85
C LYS A 75 1.28 13.58 11.07
N SER A 76 0.19 12.93 11.47
CA SER A 76 0.17 12.20 12.74
C SER A 76 1.04 10.94 12.70
N PHE A 77 1.16 10.29 11.53
CA PHE A 77 2.06 9.16 11.36
C PHE A 77 3.54 9.52 11.62
N ARG A 78 3.95 10.73 11.22
CA ARG A 78 5.28 11.28 11.55
C ARG A 78 5.39 11.72 13.00
N ALA A 79 4.41 12.49 13.48
CA ALA A 79 4.43 13.02 14.84
C ALA A 79 4.52 11.91 15.90
N GLU A 80 3.88 10.76 15.63
CA GLU A 80 3.95 9.56 16.48
C GLU A 80 5.18 8.68 16.21
N LYS A 81 6.15 9.13 15.40
CA LYS A 81 7.39 8.40 15.06
C LYS A 81 7.17 7.01 14.46
N ARG A 82 6.06 6.80 13.76
CA ARG A 82 5.75 5.51 13.12
C ARG A 82 6.56 5.25 11.87
N TRP A 83 7.01 6.33 11.25
CA TRP A 83 7.88 6.27 10.08
C TRP A 83 9.32 5.90 10.43
N ASP A 84 9.84 6.40 11.54
CA ASP A 84 11.23 6.23 11.99
C ASP A 84 11.72 4.76 11.95
N PRO A 85 11.03 3.76 12.53
CA PRO A 85 11.49 2.37 12.49
C PRO A 85 11.47 1.78 11.07
N ILE A 86 10.56 2.24 10.21
CA ILE A 86 10.47 1.79 8.82
C ILE A 86 11.68 2.33 8.05
N LEU A 87 11.91 3.65 8.15
CA LEU A 87 13.03 4.31 7.50
C LEU A 87 14.39 3.72 7.93
N ALA A 88 14.52 3.33 9.19
CA ALA A 88 15.73 2.69 9.71
C ALA A 88 15.96 1.28 9.11
N GLN A 89 14.90 0.55 8.77
CA GLN A 89 14.95 -0.82 8.28
C GLN A 89 14.96 -0.95 6.75
N LEU A 90 14.61 0.11 6.02
CA LEU A 90 14.56 0.09 4.55
C LEU A 90 15.91 -0.29 3.92
N ASN A 91 15.86 -1.25 2.99
CA ASN A 91 17.00 -1.69 2.20
C ASN A 91 16.86 -1.30 0.72
N PRO A 92 17.98 -1.25 -0.03
CA PRO A 92 17.94 -1.03 -1.46
C PRO A 92 17.04 -2.04 -2.18
N GLY A 93 16.08 -1.55 -2.96
CA GLY A 93 15.12 -2.38 -3.70
C GLY A 93 13.88 -2.82 -2.93
N ASP A 94 13.72 -2.42 -1.66
CA ASP A 94 12.42 -2.48 -0.98
C ASP A 94 11.45 -1.49 -1.61
N TYR A 95 10.15 -1.76 -1.47
CA TYR A 95 9.08 -0.87 -1.94
C TYR A 95 8.34 -0.26 -0.75
N VAL A 96 7.85 0.97 -0.91
CA VAL A 96 6.96 1.62 0.07
C VAL A 96 5.71 2.12 -0.65
N LEU A 97 4.57 1.48 -0.39
CA LEU A 97 3.26 1.98 -0.79
C LEU A 97 2.81 3.04 0.22
N ILE A 98 2.54 4.25 -0.25
CA ILE A 98 2.20 5.41 0.57
C ILE A 98 0.77 5.85 0.21
N GLU A 99 -0.20 5.57 1.08
CA GLU A 99 -1.61 5.94 0.89
C GLU A 99 -2.14 6.74 2.09
N PHE A 100 -2.47 8.02 1.88
CA PHE A 100 -3.09 8.87 2.90
C PHE A 100 -4.14 9.79 2.28
N GLY A 101 -4.97 10.42 3.12
CA GLY A 101 -5.98 11.39 2.70
C GLY A 101 -7.18 11.44 3.65
N HIS A 102 -7.72 10.28 4.07
CA HIS A 102 -8.99 10.19 4.83
C HIS A 102 -8.99 10.97 6.15
N ASN A 103 -7.83 11.11 6.79
CA ASN A 103 -7.70 11.85 8.06
C ASN A 103 -7.06 13.22 7.86
N ASP A 104 -6.27 13.39 6.80
CA ASP A 104 -5.65 14.65 6.42
C ASP A 104 -6.72 15.71 6.07
N GLU A 105 -7.80 15.31 5.39
CA GLU A 105 -8.93 16.17 4.99
C GLU A 105 -9.75 16.74 6.15
N LYS A 106 -9.59 16.18 7.35
CA LYS A 106 -10.29 16.61 8.56
C LYS A 106 -9.57 17.80 9.19
N VAL A 107 -9.47 18.90 8.45
CA VAL A 107 -8.72 20.10 8.84
C VAL A 107 -9.23 20.73 10.15
N ASP A 108 -10.47 20.44 10.54
CA ASP A 108 -11.07 20.82 11.82
C ASP A 108 -10.57 19.99 13.03
N LYS A 109 -9.81 18.90 12.80
CA LYS A 109 -9.25 18.01 13.82
C LYS A 109 -7.74 18.24 13.97
N PRO A 110 -7.26 19.05 14.94
CA PRO A 110 -5.86 19.49 15.00
C PRO A 110 -4.81 18.36 15.05
N THR A 111 -5.20 17.21 15.62
CA THR A 111 -4.33 16.04 15.80
C THR A 111 -4.03 15.32 14.49
N VAL A 112 -4.95 15.34 13.53
CA VAL A 112 -4.85 14.56 12.28
C VAL A 112 -5.00 15.42 11.02
N GLY A 113 -5.79 16.48 11.06
CA GLY A 113 -6.01 17.40 9.95
C GLY A 113 -4.70 18.04 9.49
N VAL A 114 -4.57 18.15 8.17
CA VAL A 114 -3.37 18.64 7.50
C VAL A 114 -3.77 19.58 6.37
N SER A 115 -3.21 20.78 6.31
CA SER A 115 -3.43 21.67 5.16
C SER A 115 -2.96 21.02 3.85
N LEU A 116 -3.48 21.42 2.69
CA LEU A 116 -3.02 20.87 1.41
C LEU A 116 -1.52 21.08 1.18
N ALA A 117 -0.97 22.22 1.67
CA ALA A 117 0.45 22.53 1.59
C ALA A 117 1.31 21.60 2.47
N ASP A 118 0.87 21.35 3.70
CA ASP A 118 1.56 20.43 4.61
C ASP A 118 1.43 18.98 4.13
N PHE A 119 0.28 18.59 3.58
CA PHE A 119 0.05 17.27 3.00
C PHE A 119 1.03 17.02 1.85
N LYS A 120 1.14 17.99 0.92
CA LYS A 120 2.15 17.98 -0.15
C LYS A 120 3.56 17.80 0.42
N THR A 121 3.92 18.61 1.41
CA THR A 121 5.25 18.59 2.04
C THR A 121 5.54 17.24 2.69
N ASN A 122 4.59 16.67 3.42
CA ASN A 122 4.76 15.36 4.06
C ASN A 122 4.94 14.24 3.04
N LEU A 123 4.14 14.22 1.97
CA LEU A 123 4.30 13.24 0.89
C LEU A 123 5.68 13.34 0.23
N ILE A 124 6.14 14.56 -0.07
CA ILE A 124 7.49 14.80 -0.62
C ILE A 124 8.56 14.22 0.33
N ASN A 125 8.42 14.43 1.64
CA ASN A 125 9.38 13.92 2.63
C ASN A 125 9.40 12.39 2.66
N TYR A 126 8.24 11.72 2.68
CA TYR A 126 8.20 10.26 2.62
C TYR A 126 8.87 9.70 1.35
N VAL A 127 8.62 10.32 0.20
CA VAL A 127 9.26 9.92 -1.07
C VAL A 127 10.78 10.10 -1.01
N LYS A 128 11.25 11.29 -0.59
CA LYS A 128 12.69 11.61 -0.53
C LYS A 128 13.45 10.72 0.43
N GLU A 129 12.87 10.48 1.61
CA GLU A 129 13.47 9.62 2.64
C GLU A 129 13.46 8.15 2.23
N THR A 130 12.42 7.67 1.55
CA THR A 130 12.43 6.32 0.95
C THR A 130 13.57 6.18 -0.07
N ARG A 131 13.71 7.17 -0.98
CA ARG A 131 14.78 7.17 -1.99
C ARG A 131 16.17 7.28 -1.39
N SER A 132 16.35 7.98 -0.26
CA SER A 132 17.66 8.08 0.40
C SER A 132 18.19 6.73 0.89
N LYS A 133 17.29 5.76 1.11
CA LYS A 133 17.61 4.36 1.43
C LYS A 133 17.75 3.47 0.20
N LYS A 134 17.67 4.03 -1.01
CA LYS A 134 17.60 3.32 -2.30
C LYS A 134 16.40 2.36 -2.39
N ALA A 135 15.37 2.60 -1.58
CA ALA A 135 14.06 1.96 -1.70
C ALA A 135 13.19 2.71 -2.71
N LEU A 136 12.11 2.08 -3.15
CA LEU A 136 11.27 2.50 -4.27
C LEU A 136 9.89 2.96 -3.74
N PRO A 137 9.64 4.28 -3.64
CA PRO A 137 8.34 4.77 -3.24
C PRO A 137 7.31 4.59 -4.37
N VAL A 138 6.07 4.29 -3.99
CA VAL A 138 4.90 4.29 -4.87
C VAL A 138 3.80 5.06 -4.15
N LEU A 139 3.28 6.10 -4.79
CA LEU A 139 2.18 6.89 -4.23
C LEU A 139 0.85 6.28 -4.62
N LEU A 140 -0.09 6.28 -3.67
CA LEU A 140 -1.46 5.88 -3.87
C LEU A 140 -2.35 7.05 -3.42
N THR A 141 -3.31 7.45 -4.25
CA THR A 141 -4.41 8.32 -3.80
C THR A 141 -5.25 7.57 -2.76
N PRO A 142 -5.99 8.23 -1.86
CA PRO A 142 -6.89 7.52 -0.95
C PRO A 142 -7.95 6.72 -1.73
N ILE A 143 -8.38 5.58 -1.20
CA ILE A 143 -9.54 4.86 -1.75
C ILE A 143 -10.83 5.68 -1.60
N SER A 144 -11.81 5.48 -2.49
CA SER A 144 -13.11 6.11 -2.42
C SER A 144 -13.95 5.59 -1.24
N ARG A 145 -14.72 6.47 -0.61
CA ARG A 145 -15.79 6.08 0.31
C ARG A 145 -17.02 5.67 -0.47
N ARG A 146 -17.88 4.84 0.12
CA ARG A 146 -19.24 4.57 -0.37
C ARG A 146 -20.17 5.73 -0.05
N SER A 147 -19.92 6.89 -0.68
CA SER A 147 -20.70 8.10 -0.51
C SER A 147 -21.66 8.25 -1.70
N PHE A 148 -22.80 7.60 -1.65
CA PHE A 148 -23.85 7.77 -2.65
C PHE A 148 -24.87 8.81 -2.20
N LYS A 149 -25.34 9.62 -3.16
CA LYS A 149 -26.48 10.52 -3.01
C LYS A 149 -27.39 10.33 -4.22
N ASN A 150 -28.59 9.82 -3.99
CA ASN A 150 -29.57 9.50 -5.04
C ASN A 150 -28.97 8.60 -6.14
N GLY A 151 -28.26 7.53 -5.77
CA GLY A 151 -27.62 6.61 -6.70
C GLY A 151 -26.35 7.13 -7.39
N VAL A 152 -25.94 8.37 -7.13
CA VAL A 152 -24.72 8.97 -7.70
C VAL A 152 -23.62 8.99 -6.65
N LEU A 153 -22.45 8.43 -6.98
CA LEU A 153 -21.27 8.50 -6.13
C LEU A 153 -20.74 9.94 -6.10
N ILE A 154 -20.52 10.47 -4.90
CA ILE A 154 -20.02 11.83 -4.69
C ILE A 154 -18.60 11.80 -4.11
N ASP A 155 -17.83 12.84 -4.43
CA ASP A 155 -16.50 13.04 -3.86
C ASP A 155 -16.55 13.14 -2.34
N SER A 156 -15.54 12.54 -1.68
CA SER A 156 -15.39 12.57 -0.23
C SER A 156 -14.02 13.03 0.24
N HIS A 157 -13.12 13.40 -0.68
CA HIS A 157 -11.72 13.67 -0.37
C HIS A 157 -11.22 15.02 -0.86
N GLY A 158 -12.04 15.79 -1.58
CA GLY A 158 -11.67 17.12 -2.06
C GLY A 158 -10.37 17.11 -2.85
N ASP A 159 -9.46 18.01 -2.51
CA ASP A 159 -8.22 18.23 -3.26
C ASP A 159 -7.05 17.29 -2.91
N TYR A 160 -7.15 16.47 -1.86
CA TYR A 160 -6.03 15.62 -1.43
C TYR A 160 -5.56 14.62 -2.51
N PRO A 161 -6.44 13.92 -3.24
CA PRO A 161 -6.06 13.08 -4.38
C PRO A 161 -5.31 13.85 -5.47
N ARG A 162 -5.74 15.10 -5.75
CA ARG A 162 -5.08 15.99 -6.72
C ARG A 162 -3.65 16.33 -6.24
N ILE A 163 -3.45 16.62 -4.96
CA ILE A 163 -2.11 16.87 -4.41
C ILE A 163 -1.22 15.62 -4.53
N THR A 164 -1.73 14.43 -4.23
CA THR A 164 -0.97 13.18 -4.41
C THR A 164 -0.51 12.99 -5.86
N ARG A 165 -1.40 13.24 -6.83
CA ARG A 165 -1.05 13.22 -8.27
C ARG A 165 0.05 14.22 -8.61
N GLN A 166 -0.06 15.45 -8.11
CA GLN A 166 0.95 16.50 -8.34
C GLN A 166 2.32 16.14 -7.73
N VAL A 167 2.35 15.54 -6.55
CA VAL A 167 3.62 15.07 -5.95
C VAL A 167 4.22 13.95 -6.78
N ALA A 168 3.41 12.98 -7.22
CA ALA A 168 3.87 11.88 -8.04
C ALA A 168 4.48 12.37 -9.37
N ASP A 169 3.80 13.29 -10.05
CA ASP A 169 4.28 13.90 -11.29
C ASP A 169 5.57 14.70 -11.06
N SER A 170 5.58 15.65 -10.11
CA SER A 170 6.74 16.51 -9.85
C SER A 170 8.01 15.77 -9.43
N LEU A 171 7.86 14.64 -8.74
CA LEU A 171 8.99 13.83 -8.27
C LEU A 171 9.25 12.61 -9.15
N GLN A 172 8.48 12.42 -10.23
CA GLN A 172 8.54 11.24 -11.11
C GLN A 172 8.49 9.94 -10.29
N VAL A 173 7.49 9.84 -9.41
CA VAL A 173 7.22 8.67 -8.57
C VAL A 173 6.06 7.90 -9.19
N PRO A 174 6.12 6.56 -9.29
CA PRO A 174 4.97 5.79 -9.75
C PRO A 174 3.72 6.07 -8.90
N LEU A 175 2.59 6.28 -9.58
CA LEU A 175 1.29 6.54 -8.96
C LEU A 175 0.30 5.44 -9.31
N ILE A 176 -0.31 4.83 -8.29
CA ILE A 176 -1.52 4.04 -8.47
C ILE A 176 -2.71 4.91 -8.04
N ASP A 177 -3.49 5.38 -9.01
CA ASP A 177 -4.69 6.18 -8.73
C ASP A 177 -5.83 5.31 -8.22
N MET A 178 -5.78 5.01 -6.92
CA MET A 178 -6.76 4.16 -6.23
C MET A 178 -8.14 4.81 -6.12
N LEU A 179 -8.24 6.14 -6.12
CA LEU A 179 -9.52 6.83 -6.07
C LEU A 179 -10.29 6.48 -7.34
N VAL A 180 -9.71 6.74 -8.52
CA VAL A 180 -10.35 6.44 -9.81
C VAL A 180 -10.70 4.95 -9.92
N LYS A 181 -9.79 4.06 -9.49
CA LYS A 181 -10.01 2.61 -9.55
C LYS A 181 -11.17 2.16 -8.66
N THR A 182 -11.26 2.70 -7.45
CA THR A 182 -12.30 2.32 -6.49
C THR A 182 -13.63 2.97 -6.83
N GLU A 183 -13.66 4.23 -7.30
CA GLU A 183 -14.87 4.86 -7.84
C GLU A 183 -15.42 4.07 -9.04
N SER A 184 -14.56 3.62 -9.95
CA SER A 184 -14.97 2.77 -11.07
C SER A 184 -15.57 1.43 -10.59
N LEU A 185 -15.01 0.83 -9.53
CA LEU A 185 -15.58 -0.37 -8.90
C LEU A 185 -16.96 -0.08 -8.29
N LEU A 186 -17.10 1.00 -7.52
CA LEU A 186 -18.35 1.37 -6.87
C LEU A 186 -19.44 1.72 -7.88
N ASN A 187 -19.13 2.54 -8.89
CA ASN A 187 -20.07 2.89 -9.95
C ASN A 187 -20.53 1.67 -10.76
N ARG A 188 -19.64 0.71 -11.02
CA ARG A 188 -20.02 -0.54 -11.70
C ARG A 188 -20.97 -1.40 -10.86
N LEU A 189 -20.78 -1.43 -9.54
CA LEU A 189 -21.65 -2.21 -8.65
C LEU A 189 -22.96 -1.49 -8.35
N GLY A 190 -22.94 -0.16 -8.28
CA GLY A 190 -24.06 0.65 -7.80
C GLY A 190 -24.15 0.71 -6.27
N GLU A 191 -25.10 1.51 -5.80
CA GLU A 191 -25.26 1.83 -4.38
C GLU A 191 -25.53 0.60 -3.51
N GLU A 192 -26.55 -0.19 -3.82
CA GLU A 192 -26.92 -1.36 -3.01
C GLU A 192 -25.88 -2.50 -3.09
N PRO A 193 -25.46 -2.98 -4.29
CA PRO A 193 -24.54 -4.11 -4.36
C PRO A 193 -23.13 -3.82 -3.84
N SER A 194 -22.74 -2.54 -3.74
CA SER A 194 -21.44 -2.15 -3.18
C SER A 194 -21.38 -2.24 -1.66
N ILE A 195 -22.50 -2.37 -0.95
CA ILE A 195 -22.56 -2.51 0.53
C ILE A 195 -21.62 -3.62 1.02
N LYS A 196 -21.59 -4.76 0.32
CA LYS A 196 -20.77 -5.92 0.70
C LYS A 196 -19.27 -5.64 0.75
N LEU A 197 -18.79 -4.57 0.11
CA LEU A 197 -17.38 -4.18 0.13
C LEU A 197 -17.00 -3.43 1.42
N PHE A 198 -17.97 -2.95 2.17
CA PHE A 198 -17.73 -2.13 3.35
C PHE A 198 -18.17 -2.83 4.63
N ASN A 199 -17.76 -2.31 5.77
CA ASN A 199 -18.01 -2.86 7.10
C ASN A 199 -19.46 -2.59 7.54
N HIS A 200 -20.39 -3.14 6.76
CA HIS A 200 -21.80 -3.21 7.04
C HIS A 200 -22.10 -4.56 7.68
N VAL A 201 -22.45 -4.51 8.96
CA VAL A 201 -22.65 -5.67 9.82
C VAL A 201 -24.02 -5.52 10.46
N ASP A 202 -24.81 -6.58 10.44
CA ASP A 202 -26.11 -6.59 11.11
C ASP A 202 -25.93 -6.80 12.63
N SER A 203 -26.96 -6.46 13.40
CA SER A 203 -26.97 -6.70 14.84
C SER A 203 -26.80 -8.18 15.16
N GLY A 204 -26.18 -8.47 16.32
CA GLY A 204 -25.88 -9.83 16.76
C GLY A 204 -24.48 -10.32 16.38
N ASN A 205 -23.67 -9.52 15.69
CA ASN A 205 -22.25 -9.81 15.52
C ASN A 205 -21.49 -9.62 16.86
N VAL A 206 -20.54 -10.51 17.14
CA VAL A 206 -19.75 -10.51 18.40
C VAL A 206 -19.04 -9.19 18.69
N ASN A 207 -18.50 -8.53 17.66
CA ASN A 207 -17.80 -7.26 17.78
C ASN A 207 -18.70 -6.05 17.51
N TYR A 208 -19.86 -6.27 16.87
CA TYR A 208 -20.85 -5.25 16.53
C TYR A 208 -22.25 -5.71 16.97
N PRO A 209 -22.53 -5.78 18.29
CA PRO A 209 -23.80 -6.33 18.78
C PRO A 209 -25.02 -5.52 18.30
N ASN A 210 -24.85 -4.20 18.14
CA ASN A 210 -25.89 -3.30 17.62
C ASN A 210 -25.84 -3.14 16.10
N GLY A 211 -24.98 -3.91 15.42
CA GLY A 211 -24.65 -3.72 14.02
C GLY A 211 -23.77 -2.49 13.78
N LYS A 212 -23.36 -2.32 12.52
CA LYS A 212 -22.56 -1.20 12.04
C LYS A 212 -22.87 -0.95 10.57
N LYS A 213 -23.05 0.30 10.16
CA LYS A 213 -23.21 0.68 8.75
C LYS A 213 -22.15 1.73 8.42
N ASP A 214 -21.00 1.27 7.96
CA ASP A 214 -19.80 2.08 7.77
C ASP A 214 -19.44 2.10 6.28
N ASN A 215 -19.38 3.30 5.70
CA ASN A 215 -19.10 3.51 4.27
C ASN A 215 -17.63 3.88 3.99
N THR A 216 -16.75 3.79 4.99
CA THR A 216 -15.31 4.07 4.85
C THR A 216 -14.49 2.80 5.00
N HIS A 217 -14.75 2.00 6.03
CA HIS A 217 -13.93 0.82 6.32
C HIS A 217 -14.42 -0.40 5.55
N LEU A 218 -13.47 -1.23 5.10
CA LEU A 218 -13.76 -2.36 4.21
C LEU A 218 -14.17 -3.62 5.01
N SER A 219 -14.98 -4.44 4.36
CA SER A 219 -15.17 -5.86 4.73
C SER A 219 -13.99 -6.71 4.26
N PRO A 220 -13.91 -8.00 4.61
CA PRO A 220 -12.89 -8.90 4.06
C PRO A 220 -12.96 -9.02 2.54
N GLU A 221 -14.17 -8.96 1.97
CA GLU A 221 -14.38 -8.97 0.53
C GLU A 221 -13.92 -7.66 -0.12
N GLY A 222 -14.26 -6.51 0.48
CA GLY A 222 -13.78 -5.21 0.02
C GLY A 222 -12.26 -5.11 0.05
N ALA A 223 -11.63 -5.56 1.14
CA ALA A 223 -10.18 -5.58 1.27
C ALA A 223 -9.51 -6.39 0.16
N LYS A 224 -10.07 -7.55 -0.21
CA LYS A 224 -9.57 -8.37 -1.34
C LYS A 224 -9.72 -7.65 -2.68
N GLN A 225 -10.87 -7.03 -2.95
CA GLN A 225 -11.10 -6.32 -4.20
C GLN A 225 -10.19 -5.09 -4.34
N VAL A 226 -10.00 -4.32 -3.27
CA VAL A 226 -9.09 -3.17 -3.26
C VAL A 226 -7.63 -3.64 -3.41
N ALA A 227 -7.21 -4.69 -2.72
CA ALA A 227 -5.87 -5.27 -2.91
C ALA A 227 -5.63 -5.74 -4.35
N ALA A 228 -6.64 -6.32 -5.01
CA ALA A 228 -6.56 -6.70 -6.41
C ALA A 228 -6.40 -5.47 -7.34
N LEU A 229 -7.02 -4.33 -7.01
CA LEU A 229 -6.84 -3.07 -7.73
C LEU A 229 -5.42 -2.50 -7.55
N VAL A 230 -4.83 -2.62 -6.34
CA VAL A 230 -3.42 -2.27 -6.11
C VAL A 230 -2.51 -3.13 -6.98
N VAL A 231 -2.72 -4.45 -7.00
CA VAL A 231 -1.96 -5.37 -7.87
C VAL A 231 -2.14 -5.04 -9.35
N LYS A 232 -3.36 -4.68 -9.79
CA LYS A 232 -3.61 -4.22 -11.15
C LYS A 232 -2.77 -2.96 -11.45
N GLY A 233 -2.72 -1.99 -10.55
CA GLY A 233 -1.87 -0.81 -10.67
C GLY A 233 -0.39 -1.13 -10.77
N ILE A 234 0.11 -2.06 -9.94
CA ILE A 234 1.51 -2.54 -9.99
C ILE A 234 1.83 -3.10 -11.39
N LYS A 235 0.91 -3.88 -11.99
CA LYS A 235 1.06 -4.43 -13.34
C LYS A 235 1.03 -3.36 -14.43
N GLU A 236 0.08 -2.43 -14.37
CA GLU A 236 -0.08 -1.33 -15.33
C GLU A 236 1.15 -0.41 -15.38
N LEU A 237 1.72 -0.11 -14.22
CA LEU A 237 2.95 0.67 -14.07
C LEU A 237 4.22 -0.11 -14.46
N LYS A 238 4.09 -1.41 -14.77
CA LYS A 238 5.21 -2.31 -15.10
C LYS A 238 6.33 -2.28 -14.06
N LEU A 239 5.97 -2.16 -12.77
CA LEU A 239 6.95 -2.19 -11.68
C LEU A 239 7.60 -3.58 -11.65
N ASP A 240 8.89 -3.65 -11.31
CA ASP A 240 9.58 -4.95 -11.18
C ASP A 240 8.91 -5.86 -10.14
N LEU A 241 8.23 -5.26 -9.16
CA LEU A 241 7.40 -5.96 -8.18
C LEU A 241 6.33 -6.87 -8.84
N ALA A 242 5.86 -6.56 -10.06
CA ALA A 242 4.90 -7.37 -10.80
C ALA A 242 5.43 -8.78 -11.13
N LYS A 243 6.74 -8.95 -11.29
CA LYS A 243 7.38 -10.25 -11.56
C LYS A 243 7.28 -11.21 -10.36
N LYS A 244 7.03 -10.64 -9.17
CA LYS A 244 6.94 -11.35 -7.90
C LYS A 244 5.50 -11.66 -7.47
N LEU A 245 4.50 -11.32 -8.30
CA LEU A 245 3.11 -11.73 -8.09
C LEU A 245 2.93 -13.22 -8.39
N LYS A 246 1.96 -13.87 -7.72
CA LYS A 246 1.53 -15.23 -8.04
C LYS A 246 0.72 -15.29 -9.33
#